data_AF-A0A062FWI4-F1
#
_entry.id   AF-A0A062FWI4-F1
#
_cell.length_a   1.000
_cell.length_b   1.000
_cell.length_c   1.000
_cell.angle_alpha   90.00
_cell.angle_beta   90.00
_cell.angle_gamma   90.00
#
_symmetry.space_group_name_H-M   'P 1'
#
loop_
_entity.id
_entity.type
_entity.pdbx_description
1 polymer ?
#
loop_
_entity_poly.entity_id
_entity_poly.type
_entity_poly.pdbx_seq_one_letter_code
_entity_poly.pdbx_strand_id
1 'polypeptide(L)'
;MLCLGELAVHVPESGSFGEYARRYIGPGTGYMITWLYWLTWTATLGTEFTAAALLVQEWFPSTSVWAWTLFFGALVFFLNISSTRLFAESEFWLALVKVNNRAK
;
A
#
# COMPACT_ATOMS: atom_id res chain seq x y z
N MET A 1 5.01 -8.14 -13.45
CA MET A 1 6.10 -7.89 -12.49
C MET A 1 7.46 -8.39 -12.99
N LEU A 2 7.55 -9.51 -13.72
CA LEU A 2 8.82 -10.06 -14.22
C LEU A 2 9.68 -9.03 -14.99
N CYS A 3 9.14 -8.41 -16.04
CA CYS A 3 9.88 -7.44 -16.85
C CYS A 3 10.31 -6.18 -16.08
N LEU A 4 9.54 -5.78 -15.06
CA LEU A 4 9.92 -4.66 -14.20
C LEU A 4 11.08 -5.04 -13.27
N GLY A 5 11.10 -6.28 -12.78
CA GLY A 5 12.20 -6.82 -11.98
C GLY A 5 13.50 -6.90 -12.78
N GLU A 6 13.44 -7.38 -14.04
CA GLU A 6 14.60 -7.39 -14.94
C GLU A 6 15.14 -5.98 -15.19
N LEU A 7 14.25 -5.01 -15.40
CA LEU A 7 14.62 -3.61 -15.61
C LEU A 7 15.26 -2.99 -14.36
N ALA A 8 14.74 -3.31 -13.17
CA ALA A 8 15.28 -2.81 -11.91
C ALA A 8 16.67 -3.38 -11.58
N VAL A 9 16.96 -4.62 -11.99
CA VAL A 9 18.31 -5.20 -11.88
C VAL A 9 19.26 -4.58 -12.89
N HIS A 10 18.79 -4.37 -14.13
CA HIS A 10 19.61 -3.79 -15.19
C HIS A 10 19.94 -2.32 -14.94
N VAL A 11 19.01 -1.56 -14.39
CA VAL A 11 19.15 -0.12 -14.12
C VAL A 11 18.66 0.19 -12.72
N PRO A 12 19.52 0.09 -11.69
CA PRO A 12 19.11 0.30 -10.31
C PRO A 12 18.95 1.80 -10.03
N GLU A 13 17.75 2.31 -10.21
CA GLU A 13 17.36 3.67 -9.83
C GLU A 13 16.60 3.61 -8.49
N SER A 14 16.83 4.59 -7.62
CA SER A 14 16.09 4.74 -6.35
C SER A 14 14.63 5.20 -6.57
N GLY A 15 14.30 5.60 -7.81
CA GLY A 15 12.96 6.02 -8.21
C GLY A 15 11.99 4.86 -8.40
N SER A 16 10.69 5.18 -8.34
CA SER A 16 9.62 4.23 -8.70
C SER A 16 9.60 3.97 -10.22
N PHE A 17 8.76 3.05 -10.68
CA PHE A 17 8.61 2.72 -12.10
C PHE A 17 8.15 3.88 -12.99
N GLY A 18 7.62 4.96 -12.40
CA GLY A 18 7.44 6.23 -13.10
C GLY A 18 8.75 6.78 -13.68
N GLU A 19 9.88 6.54 -13.02
CA GLU A 19 11.22 6.93 -13.49
C GLU A 19 11.66 6.10 -14.70
N TYR A 20 11.40 4.79 -14.68
CA TYR A 20 11.64 3.95 -15.85
C TYR A 20 10.79 4.40 -17.05
N ALA A 21 9.50 4.71 -16.83
CA ALA A 21 8.65 5.24 -17.88
C ALA A 21 9.13 6.61 -18.39
N ARG A 22 9.63 7.47 -17.50
CA ARG A 22 10.22 8.77 -17.84
C ARG A 22 11.43 8.60 -18.74
N ARG A 23 12.32 7.65 -18.41
CA ARG A 23 13.57 7.36 -19.14
C ARG A 23 13.33 6.71 -20.50
N TYR A 24 12.43 5.72 -20.59
CA TYR A 24 12.30 4.87 -21.78
C TYR A 24 11.14 5.23 -22.70
N ILE A 25 10.13 5.97 -22.23
CA ILE A 25 8.96 6.35 -23.03
C ILE A 25 8.92 7.87 -23.22
N GLY A 26 9.05 8.61 -22.11
CA GLY A 26 9.15 10.06 -22.15
C GLY A 26 8.61 10.75 -20.90
N PRO A 27 8.89 12.04 -20.73
CA PRO A 27 8.59 12.79 -19.52
C PRO A 27 7.10 12.85 -19.19
N GLY A 28 6.23 13.04 -20.19
CA GLY A 28 4.77 13.07 -19.99
C GLY A 28 4.22 11.74 -19.50
N THR A 29 4.69 10.62 -20.04
CA THR A 29 4.27 9.28 -19.61
C THR A 29 4.76 8.96 -18.20
N GLY A 30 6.00 9.34 -17.86
CA GLY A 30 6.53 9.19 -16.50
C GLY A 30 5.71 9.96 -15.45
N TYR A 31 5.31 11.18 -15.78
CA TYR A 31 4.41 11.98 -14.93
C TYR A 31 3.04 11.31 -14.76
N MET A 32 2.40 10.93 -15.86
CA MET A 32 1.08 10.27 -15.85
C MET A 32 1.10 8.99 -15.02
N ILE A 33 2.10 8.12 -15.21
CA ILE A 33 2.21 6.85 -14.50
C ILE A 33 2.40 7.05 -12.99
N THR A 34 3.21 8.03 -12.58
CA THR A 34 3.40 8.36 -11.16
C THR A 34 2.08 8.76 -10.51
N TRP A 35 1.28 9.60 -11.18
CA TRP A 35 -0.04 10.01 -10.67
C TRP A 35 -1.06 8.87 -10.63
N LEU A 36 -1.14 8.08 -11.70
CA LEU A 36 -2.04 6.92 -11.75
C LEU A 36 -1.70 5.92 -10.64
N TYR A 37 -0.41 5.72 -10.37
CA TYR A 37 0.02 4.86 -9.28
C TYR A 37 -0.41 5.40 -7.91
N TRP A 38 -0.17 6.68 -7.66
CA TRP A 38 -0.57 7.31 -6.41
C TRP A 38 -2.09 7.26 -6.19
N LEU A 39 -2.88 7.54 -7.23
CA LEU A 39 -4.34 7.44 -7.19
C LEU A 39 -4.81 6.01 -6.91
N THR A 40 -4.20 5.03 -7.56
CA THR A 40 -4.52 3.60 -7.35
C THR A 40 -4.30 3.22 -5.88
N TRP A 41 -3.15 3.54 -5.31
CA TRP A 41 -2.87 3.22 -3.91
C TRP A 41 -3.75 3.97 -2.93
N THR A 42 -4.07 5.24 -3.21
CA THR A 42 -4.99 6.02 -2.38
C THR A 42 -6.37 5.37 -2.34
N ALA A 43 -6.89 4.91 -3.47
CA ALA A 43 -8.18 4.22 -3.56
C ALA A 43 -8.14 2.83 -2.88
N THR A 44 -7.06 2.07 -3.09
CA THR A 44 -6.88 0.76 -2.45
C THR A 44 -6.86 0.88 -0.93
N LEU A 45 -6.07 1.81 -0.37
CA LEU A 45 -6.00 2.01 1.08
C LEU A 45 -7.35 2.40 1.69
N GLY A 46 -8.09 3.30 1.04
CA GLY A 46 -9.44 3.66 1.50
C GLY A 46 -10.39 2.47 1.52
N THR A 47 -10.28 1.58 0.52
CA THR A 47 -11.07 0.34 0.45
C THR A 47 -10.68 -0.64 1.56
N GLU A 48 -9.38 -0.80 1.84
CA GLU A 48 -8.89 -1.68 2.90
C GLU A 48 -9.31 -1.22 4.30
N PHE A 49 -9.25 0.07 4.60
CA PHE A 49 -9.73 0.61 5.88
C PHE A 49 -11.24 0.44 6.05
N THR A 50 -12.00 0.61 4.97
CA THR A 50 -13.45 0.39 4.99
C THR A 50 -13.77 -1.09 5.20
N ALA A 51 -13.04 -1.99 4.54
CA ALA A 51 -13.20 -3.43 4.75
C ALA A 51 -12.88 -3.84 6.20
N ALA A 52 -11.81 -3.31 6.78
CA ALA A 52 -11.48 -3.54 8.19
C ALA A 52 -12.57 -3.02 9.13
N ALA A 53 -13.13 -1.83 8.85
CA ALA A 53 -14.23 -1.26 9.62
C ALA A 53 -15.51 -2.13 9.56
N LEU A 54 -15.84 -2.66 8.38
CA LEU A 54 -16.98 -3.58 8.21
C LEU A 54 -16.77 -4.88 9.01
N LEU A 55 -15.56 -5.44 9.03
CA LEU A 55 -15.24 -6.61 9.84
C LEU A 55 -15.42 -6.35 11.34
N VAL A 56 -15.05 -5.16 11.84
CA VAL A 56 -15.27 -4.79 13.25
C VAL A 56 -16.75 -4.67 13.57
N GLN A 57 -17.56 -4.23 12.61
CA GLN A 57 -19.00 -4.09 12.79
C GLN A 57 -19.71 -5.43 13.03
N GLU A 58 -19.17 -6.54 12.50
CA GLU A 58 -19.69 -7.89 12.80
C GLU A 58 -19.58 -8.23 14.31
N TRP A 59 -18.59 -7.70 15.01
CA TRP A 59 -18.45 -7.84 16.46
C TRP A 59 -19.17 -6.74 17.24
N PHE A 60 -19.23 -5.52 16.69
CA PHE A 60 -19.86 -4.35 17.32
C PHE A 60 -20.90 -3.70 16.40
N PRO A 61 -22.10 -4.31 16.26
CA PRO A 61 -23.09 -3.91 15.24
C PRO A 61 -23.65 -2.49 15.42
N SER A 62 -23.62 -1.98 16.66
CA SER A 62 -24.14 -0.65 17.00
C SER A 62 -23.16 0.49 16.72
N THR A 63 -21.93 0.19 16.32
CA THR A 63 -20.89 1.18 16.09
C THR A 63 -20.84 1.64 14.63
N SER A 64 -20.46 2.89 14.38
CA SER A 64 -20.44 3.47 13.02
C SER A 64 -19.23 3.01 12.22
N VAL A 65 -19.44 2.51 10.98
CA VAL A 65 -18.35 2.16 10.03
C VAL A 65 -17.39 3.32 9.85
N TRP A 66 -17.91 4.54 9.67
CA TRP A 66 -17.09 5.73 9.43
C TRP A 66 -16.12 6.02 10.58
N ALA A 67 -16.54 5.78 11.83
CA ALA A 67 -15.68 5.97 12.99
C ALA A 67 -14.50 4.99 12.96
N TRP A 68 -14.76 3.72 12.64
CA TRP A 68 -13.72 2.69 12.53
C TRP A 68 -12.80 2.92 11.32
N THR A 69 -13.33 3.33 10.17
CA THR A 69 -12.52 3.65 8.98
C THR A 69 -11.55 4.79 9.28
N LEU A 70 -12.03 5.86 9.93
CA LEU A 70 -11.18 6.98 10.34
C LEU A 70 -10.16 6.57 11.41
N PHE A 71 -10.57 5.73 12.36
CA PHE A 71 -9.68 5.21 13.40
C PHE A 71 -8.52 4.41 12.80
N PHE A 72 -8.78 3.46 11.90
CA PHE A 72 -7.72 2.68 11.24
C PHE A 72 -6.83 3.55 10.36
N GLY A 73 -7.42 4.49 9.61
CA GLY A 73 -6.66 5.44 8.81
C GLY A 73 -5.73 6.31 9.67
N ALA A 74 -6.23 6.85 10.78
CA ALA A 74 -5.44 7.65 11.71
C ALA A 74 -4.33 6.81 12.36
N LEU A 75 -4.63 5.59 12.80
CA LEU A 75 -3.65 4.68 13.40
C LEU A 75 -2.48 4.42 12.45
N VAL A 76 -2.78 4.04 11.20
CA VAL A 76 -1.74 3.78 10.19
C VAL A 76 -0.96 5.05 9.85
N PHE A 77 -1.65 6.19 9.73
CA PHE A 77 -1.00 7.47 9.49
C PHE A 77 -0.01 7.83 10.61
N PHE A 78 -0.41 7.70 11.88
CA PHE A 78 0.47 7.97 13.02
C PHE A 78 1.64 7.01 13.10
N LEU A 79 1.44 5.72 12.81
CA LEU A 79 2.54 4.75 12.74
C LEU A 79 3.54 5.13 11.64
N ASN A 80 3.04 5.51 10.47
CA ASN A 80 3.86 5.89 9.33
C ASN A 80 4.70 7.15 9.62
N ILE A 81 4.11 8.16 10.24
CA ILE A 81 4.81 9.42 10.56
C ILE A 81 5.79 9.28 11.73
N SER A 82 5.52 8.38 12.68
CA SER A 82 6.35 8.21 13.88
C SER A 82 7.62 7.42 13.59
N SER A 83 7.52 6.33 12.82
CA SER A 83 8.68 5.53 12.42
C SER A 83 8.34 4.63 11.24
N THR A 84 8.91 4.93 10.08
CA THR A 84 8.81 4.09 8.89
C THR A 84 9.36 2.67 9.13
N ARG A 85 10.30 2.52 10.07
CA ARG A 85 10.83 1.23 10.49
C ARG A 85 9.80 0.39 11.24
N LEU A 86 9.03 0.99 12.16
CA LEU A 86 7.99 0.25 12.89
C LEU A 86 6.89 -0.25 11.95
N PHE A 87 6.54 0.56 10.95
CA PHE A 87 5.62 0.14 9.90
C PHE A 87 6.17 -1.05 9.11
N ALA A 88 7.43 -0.97 8.64
CA ALA A 88 8.07 -2.05 7.89
C ALA A 88 8.21 -3.36 8.69
N GLU A 89 8.55 -3.28 9.98
CA GLU A 89 8.62 -4.46 10.86
C GLU A 89 7.22 -5.08 11.07
N SER A 90 6.19 -4.27 11.29
CA SER A 90 4.81 -4.76 11.45
C SER A 90 4.30 -5.49 10.21
N GLU A 91 4.58 -4.93 9.02
CA GLU A 91 4.23 -5.53 7.74
C GLU A 91 4.94 -6.87 7.52
N PHE A 92 6.23 -6.96 7.90
CA PHE A 92 6.98 -8.21 7.84
C PHE A 92 6.35 -9.32 8.68
N TRP A 93 5.95 -9.01 9.92
CA TRP A 93 5.29 -9.99 10.79
C TRP A 93 3.91 -10.41 10.27
N LEU A 94 3.11 -9.48 9.74
CA LEU A 94 1.81 -9.79 9.15
C LEU A 94 1.93 -10.62 7.87
N ALA A 95 2.96 -10.38 7.06
CA ALA A 95 3.25 -11.16 5.87
C ALA A 95 3.58 -12.63 6.22
N LEU A 96 4.32 -12.87 7.32
CA LEU A 96 4.63 -14.22 7.80
C LEU A 96 3.36 -15.01 8.17
N VAL A 97 2.39 -14.38 8.85
CA VAL A 97 1.09 -15.01 9.16
C VAL A 97 0.37 -15.43 7.87
N LYS A 98 0.40 -14.57 6.85
CA LYS A 98 -0.26 -14.80 5.56
C LYS A 98 0.34 -15.97 4.79
N VAL A 99 1.67 -16.13 4.81
CA VAL A 99 2.38 -17.23 4.13
C VAL A 99 2.21 -18.54 4.88
N ASN A 100 2.30 -18.51 6.22
CA ASN A 100 2.09 -19.71 7.04
C ASN A 100 0.68 -20.31 6.84
N ASN A 101 -0.33 -19.46 6.67
CA ASN A 101 -1.70 -19.92 6.40
C ASN A 101 -1.95 -20.42 4.95
N ARG A 102 -1.01 -20.22 4.01
CA ARG A 102 -1.12 -20.78 2.63
C ARG A 102 -0.46 -22.15 2.46
N ALA A 103 0.25 -22.64 3.48
CA ALA A 103 0.91 -23.94 3.47
C ALA A 103 0.01 -25.11 3.95
N LYS A 104 -1.31 -24.85 4.09
CA LYS A 104 -2.35 -25.85 4.32
C LYS A 104 -3.39 -25.73 3.20
#